data_AF-A0A7J2YF13-F1
#
_entry.id   AF-A0A7J2YF13-F1
#
_cell.length_a   1.000
_cell.length_b   1.000
_cell.length_c   1.000
_cell.angle_alpha   90.00
_cell.angle_beta   90.00
_cell.angle_gamma   90.00
#
_symmetry.space_group_name_H-M   'P 1'
#
loop_
_entity.id
_entity.type
_entity.pdbx_description
1 polymer ?
#
loop_
_entity_poly.entity_id
_entity_poly.type
_entity_poly.pdbx_seq_one_letter_code
_entity_poly.pdbx_strand_id
1 'polypeptide(L)'
;MTLEELRNKALFQNTVDVWIMRCEEIGEEWFDADAYRAFINHLLKNNVKMQKFPLCIKESGSMLHRGRDKTQLLDILSKFDTPDAMAYTLKLDDKTLSIIRSFKR
;
A
#
# COMPACT_ATOMS: atom_id res chain seq x y z
N MET A 1 -13.55 -1.08 -7.31
CA MET A 1 -12.44 -1.31 -8.25
C MET A 1 -11.62 -2.48 -7.72
N THR A 2 -11.04 -3.32 -8.58
CA THR A 2 -10.20 -4.46 -8.16
C THR A 2 -8.71 -4.18 -8.36
N LEU A 3 -7.86 -5.00 -7.75
CA LEU A 3 -6.40 -4.94 -8.00
C LEU A 3 -6.04 -5.11 -9.49
N GLU A 4 -6.87 -5.83 -10.25
CA GLU A 4 -6.67 -6.04 -11.69
C GLU A 4 -6.95 -4.77 -12.50
N GLU A 5 -7.97 -3.99 -12.12
CA GLU A 5 -8.19 -2.66 -12.71
C GLU A 5 -7.05 -1.70 -12.39
N LEU A 6 -6.47 -1.79 -11.18
CA LEU A 6 -5.32 -0.99 -10.77
C LEU A 6 -4.09 -1.28 -11.64
N ARG A 7 -3.82 -2.56 -11.91
CA ARG A 7 -2.77 -3.01 -12.85
C ARG A 7 -3.00 -2.46 -14.26
N ASN A 8 -4.25 -2.45 -14.72
CA ASN A 8 -4.57 -2.00 -16.08
C ASN A 8 -4.36 -0.47 -16.24
N LYS A 9 -4.60 0.30 -15.16
CA LYS A 9 -4.37 1.76 -15.16
C LYS A 9 -2.90 2.15 -15.11
N ALA A 10 -2.10 1.50 -14.25
CA ALA A 10 -0.66 1.73 -14.22
C ALA A 10 0.10 0.49 -13.78
N LEU A 11 1.21 0.23 -14.48
CA LEU A 11 2.14 -0.86 -14.17
C LEU A 11 2.82 -0.67 -12.81
N PHE A 12 3.09 0.58 -12.43
CA PHE A 12 3.70 0.94 -11.15
C PHE A 12 2.64 1.52 -10.24
N GLN A 13 2.43 0.88 -9.09
CA GLN A 13 1.47 1.31 -8.09
C GLN A 13 2.15 1.50 -6.74
N ASN A 14 1.62 2.41 -5.95
CA ASN A 14 2.08 2.59 -4.58
C ASN A 14 1.54 1.45 -3.71
N THR A 15 2.36 0.96 -2.79
CA THR A 15 1.98 -0.07 -1.83
C THR A 15 0.78 0.36 -0.98
N VAL A 16 0.63 1.65 -0.72
CA VAL A 16 -0.53 2.24 -0.03
C VAL A 16 -1.81 2.08 -0.86
N ASP A 17 -1.80 2.45 -2.14
CA ASP A 17 -2.96 2.27 -3.03
C ASP A 17 -3.32 0.79 -3.16
N VAL A 18 -2.32 -0.08 -3.34
CA VAL A 18 -2.51 -1.53 -3.40
C VAL A 18 -3.15 -2.08 -2.13
N TRP A 19 -2.66 -1.63 -0.96
CA TRP A 19 -3.20 -2.03 0.34
C TRP A 19 -4.66 -1.59 0.52
N ILE A 20 -4.94 -0.30 0.25
CA ILE A 20 -6.29 0.25 0.31
C ILE A 20 -7.21 -0.57 -0.59
N MET A 21 -6.84 -0.75 -1.86
CA MET A 21 -7.64 -1.50 -2.83
C MET A 21 -7.85 -2.96 -2.43
N ARG A 22 -6.81 -3.61 -1.89
CA ARG A 22 -6.90 -4.99 -1.39
C ARG A 22 -7.89 -5.09 -0.23
N CYS A 23 -7.77 -4.21 0.75
CA CYS A 23 -8.68 -4.12 1.90
C CYS A 23 -10.11 -3.80 1.46
N GLU A 24 -10.30 -2.87 0.52
CA GLU A 24 -11.60 -2.55 -0.05
C GLU A 24 -12.23 -3.72 -0.81
N GLU A 25 -11.42 -4.52 -1.50
CA GLU A 25 -11.86 -5.72 -2.22
C GLU A 25 -12.36 -6.82 -1.27
N ILE A 26 -11.78 -6.93 -0.07
CA ILE A 26 -12.17 -7.89 0.96
C ILE A 26 -13.12 -7.32 2.02
N GLY A 27 -13.42 -6.01 1.96
CA GLY A 27 -14.23 -5.31 2.95
C GLY A 27 -13.57 -5.10 4.32
N GLU A 28 -12.24 -5.12 4.39
CA GLU A 28 -11.47 -4.87 5.61
C GLU A 28 -11.05 -3.40 5.76
N GLU A 29 -10.71 -3.01 6.99
CA GLU A 29 -10.21 -1.67 7.29
C GLU A 29 -8.73 -1.53 6.94
N TRP A 30 -8.44 -0.73 5.92
CA TRP A 30 -7.07 -0.41 5.51
C TRP A 30 -6.34 0.57 6.45
N PHE A 31 -7.06 1.17 7.40
CA PHE A 31 -6.53 2.19 8.32
C PHE A 31 -5.54 1.62 9.36
N ASP A 32 -5.42 0.30 9.43
CA ASP A 32 -4.57 -0.37 10.40
C ASP A 32 -3.10 -0.33 9.98
N ALA A 33 -2.30 0.47 10.71
CA ALA A 33 -0.87 0.62 10.45
C ALA A 33 -0.08 -0.66 10.72
N ASP A 34 -0.49 -1.48 11.68
CA ASP A 34 0.18 -2.75 11.96
C ASP A 34 -0.03 -3.74 10.83
N ALA A 35 -1.27 -3.83 10.33
CA ALA A 35 -1.61 -4.63 9.17
C ALA A 35 -0.88 -4.18 7.89
N TYR A 36 -0.77 -2.86 7.67
CA TYR A 36 0.02 -2.30 6.57
C TYR A 36 1.50 -2.69 6.69
N ARG A 37 2.09 -2.55 7.88
CA ARG A 37 3.48 -2.94 8.13
C ARG A 37 3.70 -4.42 7.91
N ALA A 38 2.77 -5.26 8.34
CA ALA A 38 2.79 -6.70 8.08
C ALA A 38 2.72 -7.00 6.57
N PHE A 39 1.92 -6.25 5.83
CA PHE A 39 1.82 -6.34 4.38
C PHE A 39 3.13 -5.96 3.67
N ILE A 40 3.75 -4.83 4.02
CA ILE A 40 5.05 -4.44 3.48
C ILE A 40 6.12 -5.48 3.81
N ASN A 41 6.15 -5.94 5.06
CA ASN A 41 7.09 -6.97 5.48
C ASN A 41 6.88 -8.29 4.71
N HIS A 42 5.64 -8.66 4.40
CA HIS A 42 5.34 -9.81 3.54
C HIS A 42 5.91 -9.62 2.13
N LEU A 43 5.74 -8.44 1.54
CA LEU A 43 6.31 -8.14 0.22
C LEU A 43 7.85 -8.17 0.25
N LEU A 44 8.47 -7.65 1.32
CA LEU A 44 9.92 -7.68 1.51
C LEU A 44 10.43 -9.11 1.64
N LYS A 45 9.77 -9.94 2.45
CA LYS A 45 10.10 -11.37 2.60
C LYS A 45 9.99 -12.14 1.29
N ASN A 46 9.02 -11.80 0.45
CA ASN A 46 8.84 -12.40 -0.87
C ASN A 46 9.78 -11.81 -1.95
N ASN A 47 10.76 -10.96 -1.57
CA ASN A 47 11.70 -10.33 -2.50
C ASN A 47 11.00 -9.56 -3.64
N VAL A 48 9.84 -8.96 -3.36
CA VAL A 48 9.12 -8.15 -4.33
C VAL A 48 9.96 -6.92 -4.66
N LYS A 49 10.15 -6.66 -5.96
CA LYS A 49 10.87 -5.47 -6.43
C LYS A 49 10.04 -4.22 -6.11
N MET A 50 10.44 -3.58 -5.02
CA MET A 50 9.86 -2.35 -4.50
C MET A 50 10.91 -1.24 -4.58
N GLN A 51 10.53 -0.09 -5.13
CA GLN A 51 11.35 1.11 -5.14
C GLN A 51 10.85 2.04 -4.04
N LYS A 52 11.77 2.55 -3.20
CA LYS A 52 11.42 3.54 -2.18
C LYS A 52 10.78 4.72 -2.90
N PHE A 53 9.52 4.97 -2.61
CA PHE A 53 8.87 6.18 -3.08
C PHE A 53 9.18 7.22 -2.01
N PRO A 54 9.90 8.31 -2.34
CA PRO A 54 10.09 9.38 -1.38
C PRO A 54 8.71 9.96 -1.08
N LEU A 55 8.12 9.52 0.02
CA LEU A 55 7.01 10.20 0.68
C LEU A 55 7.56 11.55 1.12
N CYS A 56 7.59 12.51 0.21
CA CYS A 56 7.78 13.90 0.58
C CYS A 56 6.50 14.29 1.32
N ILE A 57 6.52 14.13 2.66
CA ILE A 57 5.52 14.72 3.54
C ILE A 57 5.83 16.22 3.55
N LYS A 58 5.46 16.89 2.46
CA LYS A 58 5.35 18.34 2.38
C LYS A 58 4.07 18.65 1.62
N GLU A 59 3.01 18.76 2.43
CA GLU A 59 1.84 19.63 2.27
C GLU A 59 0.97 19.56 1.00
N SER A 60 -0.32 19.79 1.26
CA SER A 60 -1.32 20.29 0.30
C SER A 60 -1.81 19.31 -0.76
N GLY A 61 -2.66 18.38 -0.33
CA GLY A 61 -3.50 17.65 -1.25
C GLY A 61 -4.38 16.67 -0.50
N SER A 62 -5.52 17.15 -0.03
CA SER A 62 -6.66 16.39 0.45
C SER A 62 -7.11 15.36 -0.61
N MET A 63 -6.36 14.28 -0.79
CA MET A 63 -6.81 13.14 -1.57
C MET A 63 -7.64 12.26 -0.64
N LEU A 64 -8.87 12.71 -0.39
CA LEU A 64 -9.96 11.88 0.10
C LEU A 64 -10.12 10.71 -0.89
N HIS A 65 -9.75 9.50 -0.47
CA HIS A 65 -10.28 8.30 -1.11
C HIS A 65 -11.46 7.84 -0.25
N ARG A 66 -12.68 7.97 -0.79
CA ARG A 66 -13.95 7.53 -0.15
C ARG A 66 -14.23 8.06 1.26
N GLY A 67 -13.81 9.29 1.59
CA GLY A 67 -14.18 9.93 2.86
C GLY A 67 -13.38 9.49 4.09
N ARG A 68 -12.28 8.74 3.90
CA ARG A 68 -11.28 8.47 4.95
C ARG A 68 -9.94 9.07 4.55
N ASP A 69 -9.34 9.84 5.44
CA ASP A 69 -8.05 10.49 5.22
C ASP A 69 -6.91 9.48 5.29
N LYS A 70 -6.38 9.09 4.12
CA LYS A 70 -5.10 8.33 4.03
C LYS A 70 -3.95 9.02 4.75
N THR A 71 -4.09 10.32 4.97
CA THR A 71 -3.24 11.19 5.78
C THR A 71 -3.05 10.69 7.21
N GLN A 72 -4.06 10.08 7.83
CA GLN A 72 -3.93 9.55 9.20
C GLN A 72 -3.10 8.26 9.25
N LEU A 73 -3.29 7.35 8.29
CA LEU A 73 -2.41 6.17 8.16
C LEU A 73 -0.97 6.65 7.94
N LEU A 74 -0.77 7.61 7.02
CA LEU A 74 0.54 8.20 6.76
C LEU A 74 1.13 8.92 7.97
N ASP A 75 0.33 9.59 8.80
CA ASP A 75 0.77 10.20 10.07
C ASP A 75 1.27 9.14 11.05
N ILE A 76 0.52 8.04 11.20
CA ILE A 76 0.93 6.92 12.06
C ILE A 76 2.22 6.30 11.52
N LEU A 77 2.29 6.02 10.22
CA LEU A 77 3.47 5.48 9.56
C LEU A 77 4.67 6.43 9.65
N SER A 78 4.46 7.74 9.60
CA SER A 78 5.50 8.75 9.78
C SER A 78 6.13 8.74 11.18
N LYS A 79 5.47 8.14 12.18
CA LYS A 79 6.05 7.94 13.52
C LYS A 79 6.99 6.74 13.56
N PHE A 80 6.94 5.87 12.56
CA PHE A 80 7.79 4.69 12.44
C PHE A 80 8.89 4.95 11.40
N ASP A 81 10.14 5.06 11.84
CA ASP A 81 11.32 5.09 10.96
C ASP A 81 11.73 3.67 10.53
N THR A 82 10.76 2.81 10.24
CA THR A 82 11.03 1.43 9.84
C THR A 82 10.77 1.25 8.34
N PRO A 83 11.55 0.43 7.63
CA PRO A 83 11.31 0.16 6.22
C PRO A 83 9.94 -0.50 5.99
N ASP A 84 9.36 -1.17 6.97
CA ASP A 84 7.98 -1.69 6.87
C ASP A 84 6.89 -0.61 6.95
N ALA A 85 7.20 0.59 7.44
CA ALA A 85 6.26 1.70 7.51
C ALA A 85 6.39 2.71 6.35
N MET A 86 7.43 2.57 5.52
CA MET A 86 7.63 3.43 4.36
C MET A 86 6.70 3.05 3.21
N ALA A 87 6.33 4.03 2.37
CA ALA A 87 5.67 3.73 1.11
C ALA A 87 6.69 3.37 0.04
N TYR A 88 6.31 2.40 -0.77
CA TYR A 88 7.10 1.95 -1.91
C TYR A 88 6.23 1.97 -3.15
N THR A 89 6.88 2.16 -4.29
CA THR A 89 6.27 1.88 -5.58
C THR A 89 6.69 0.48 -5.99
N LEU A 90 5.71 -0.36 -6.32
CA LEU A 90 5.93 -1.70 -6.83
C LEU A 90 5.30 -1.87 -8.19
N LYS A 91 5.85 -2.80 -8.97
CA LYS A 91 5.22 -3.20 -10.22
C LYS A 91 4.12 -4.23 -9.92
N LEU A 92 2.87 -3.92 -10.28
CA LEU A 92 1.75 -4.88 -10.24
C LEU A 92 1.86 -5.86 -11.42
N ASP A 93 2.87 -6.72 -11.34
CA ASP A 93 3.01 -7.87 -12.22
C ASP A 93 2.19 -9.06 -11.69
N ASP A 94 1.96 -10.09 -12.51
CA ASP A 94 1.24 -11.31 -12.10
C ASP A 94 1.83 -11.93 -10.83
N LYS A 95 3.16 -11.94 -10.72
CA LYS A 95 3.86 -12.42 -9.51
C LYS A 95 3.49 -11.60 -8.27
N THR A 96 3.54 -10.28 -8.38
CA THR A 96 3.24 -9.38 -7.26
C THR A 96 1.77 -9.48 -6.86
N LEU A 97 0.85 -9.52 -7.84
CA LEU A 97 -0.58 -9.75 -7.62
C LEU A 97 -0.83 -11.05 -6.86
N SER A 98 -0.17 -12.13 -7.28
CA SER A 98 -0.27 -13.43 -6.61
C SER A 98 0.18 -13.33 -5.15
N ILE A 99 1.32 -12.70 -4.87
CA ILE A 99 1.84 -12.49 -3.51
C ILE A 99 0.86 -11.65 -2.66
N ILE A 100 0.33 -10.56 -3.21
CA ILE A 100 -0.65 -9.68 -2.53
C ILE A 100 -1.94 -10.44 -2.21
N ARG A 101 -2.41 -11.29 -3.12
CA ARG A 101 -3.59 -12.14 -2.90
C ARG A 101 -3.31 -13.28 -1.91
N SER A 102 -2.07 -13.77 -1.88
CA SER A 102 -1.61 -14.78 -0.91
C SER A 102 -1.40 -14.21 0.48
N PHE A 103 -1.25 -12.89 0.64
CA PHE A 103 -1.25 -12.24 1.94
C PHE A 103 -2.62 -12.46 2.60
N LYS A 104 -2.61 -13.20 3.70
CA LYS A 104 -3.72 -13.37 4.62
C LYS A 104 -3.27 -12.81 5.96
N ARG A 105 -4.11 -11.92 6.50
CA ARG A 105 -3.95 -11.34 7.83
C ARG A 105 -4.13 -12.41 8.91
#